data_AF-A0A7J9VBR1-F1
#
_entry.id   AF-A0A7J9VBR1-F1
#
_cell.length_a   1.000
_cell.length_b   1.000
_cell.length_c   1.000
_cell.angle_alpha   90.00
_cell.angle_beta   90.00
_cell.angle_gamma   90.00
#
_symmetry.space_group_name_H-M   'P 1'
#
loop_
_entity.id
_entity.type
_entity.pdbx_description
1 polymer ?
#
loop_
_entity_poly.entity_id
_entity_poly.type
_entity_poly.pdbx_seq_one_letter_code
_entity_poly.pdbx_strand_id
1 'polypeptide(L)' 'MAVDGIDPVPVWMSASQFEYWQHTHLTIDIVPGRGSGFSLEAPEGVRFLIRSRLLTDDELRAFGLL' A
#
# COMPACT_ATOMS: atom_id res chain seq x y z
N MET A 1 8.91 -0.04 9.27
CA MET A 1 9.51 1.30 9.35
C MET A 1 8.47 2.22 9.96
N ALA A 2 8.75 2.81 11.11
CA ALA A 2 7.97 3.92 11.63
C ALA A 2 8.70 5.21 11.20
N VAL A 3 7.97 6.25 10.84
CA VAL A 3 8.55 7.57 10.60
C VAL A 3 8.33 8.37 11.88
N ASP A 4 9.42 8.82 12.50
CA ASP A 4 9.35 9.56 13.76
C ASP A 4 8.50 10.82 13.59
N GLY A 5 7.57 11.04 14.52
CA GLY A 5 6.64 12.17 14.49
C GLY A 5 5.46 12.02 13.53
N ILE A 6 5.25 10.84 12.94
CA ILE A 6 4.08 10.55 12.10
C ILE A 6 3.29 9.39 12.70
N ASP A 7 2.03 9.66 13.03
CA ASP A 7 1.09 8.63 13.46
C ASP A 7 0.72 7.68 12.30
N PRO A 8 0.33 6.41 12.59
CA PRO A 8 -0.15 5.50 11.57
C PRO A 8 -1.30 6.10 10.74
N VAL A 9 -1.13 6.11 9.42
CA VAL A 9 -2.13 6.62 8.50
C VAL A 9 -3.13 5.50 8.17
N PRO A 10 -4.43 5.67 8.45
CA PRO A 10 -5.43 4.69 8.05
C PRO A 10 -5.53 4.61 6.52
N VAL A 11 -5.69 3.38 6.02
CA VAL A 11 -5.93 3.09 4.61
C VAL A 11 -7.24 2.34 4.45
N TRP A 12 -7.99 2.66 3.39
CA TRP A 12 -9.28 2.05 3.11
C TRP A 12 -9.21 1.21 1.83
N MET A 13 -9.86 0.06 1.86
CA MET A 13 -9.93 -0.89 0.76
C MET A 13 -11.34 -1.48 0.73
N SER A 14 -11.88 -1.75 -0.46
CA SER A 14 -13.15 -2.47 -0.53
C SER A 14 -12.98 -3.91 -0.06
N ALA A 15 -14.05 -4.53 0.44
CA ALA A 15 -14.02 -5.94 0.85
C ALA A 15 -13.60 -6.87 -0.30
N SER A 16 -14.06 -6.60 -1.53
CA SER A 16 -13.70 -7.37 -2.72
C SER A 16 -12.22 -7.25 -3.10
N GLN A 17 -11.62 -6.06 -2.95
CA GLN A 17 -10.18 -5.88 -3.16
C GLN A 17 -9.38 -6.58 -2.05
N PHE A 18 -9.86 -6.50 -0.81
CA PHE A 18 -9.23 -7.18 0.31
C PHE A 18 -9.18 -8.70 0.09
N GLU A 19 -10.29 -9.31 -0.31
CA GLU A 19 -10.34 -10.76 -0.59
C GLU A 19 -9.25 -11.19 -1.60
N TYR A 20 -9.02 -10.37 -2.62
CA TYR A 20 -8.01 -10.61 -3.65
C TYR A 20 -6.57 -10.34 -3.16
N TRP A 21 -6.37 -9.33 -2.30
CA TRP A 21 -5.03 -8.87 -1.89
C TRP A 21 -4.58 -9.33 -0.49
N GLN A 22 -5.43 -10.00 0.30
CA GLN A 22 -5.13 -10.38 1.69
C GLN A 22 -3.86 -11.24 1.85
N HIS A 23 -3.44 -11.95 0.81
CA HIS A 23 -2.21 -12.76 0.79
C HIS A 23 -0.97 -11.98 0.34
N THR A 24 -1.04 -10.65 0.28
CA THR A 24 0.04 -9.78 -0.20
C THR A 24 0.42 -8.72 0.81
N HIS A 25 1.71 -8.44 0.91
CA HIS A 25 2.22 -7.22 1.51
C HIS A 25 2.14 -6.10 0.47
N LEU A 26 1.36 -5.06 0.76
CA LEU A 26 1.23 -3.88 -0.09
C LEU A 26 2.10 -2.75 0.44
N THR A 27 3.00 -2.25 -0.41
CA THR A 27 3.74 -1.01 -0.16
C THR A 27 3.13 0.10 -1.01
N ILE A 28 2.75 1.19 -0.36
CA ILE A 28 2.36 2.44 -1.03
C ILE A 28 3.62 3.28 -1.15
N ASP A 29 4.09 3.47 -2.38
CA ASP A 29 5.34 4.15 -2.71
C ASP A 29 5.08 5.46 -3.47
N ILE A 30 6.06 6.36 -3.48
CA ILE A 30 6.01 7.60 -4.26
C ILE A 30 7.21 7.64 -5.22
N VAL A 31 6.93 7.84 -6.51
CA VAL A 31 7.95 7.82 -7.56
C VAL A 31 7.82 9.04 -8.46
N PRO A 32 8.89 9.50 -9.12
CA PRO A 32 8.80 10.53 -10.15
C PRO A 32 7.84 10.12 -11.27
N GLY A 33 7.03 11.07 -11.75
CA GLY A 33 6.12 10.84 -12.86
C GLY A 33 4.84 11.65 -12.77
N ARG A 34 4.02 11.59 -13.83
CA ARG A 34 2.73 12.26 -13.87
C ARG A 34 1.70 11.47 -13.05
N GLY A 35 1.22 12.06 -11.96
CA GLY A 35 0.06 11.55 -11.21
C GLY A 35 -1.22 11.53 -12.03
N SER A 36 -2.27 10.88 -11.50
CA SER A 36 -3.60 10.95 -12.09
C SER A 36 -4.09 12.41 -12.10
N GLY A 37 -4.92 12.79 -13.08
CA GLY A 37 -5.42 14.17 -13.21
C GLY A 37 -6.24 14.68 -12.01
N PHE A 38 -6.67 13.77 -11.13
CA PHE A 38 -7.38 14.08 -9.88
C PHE A 38 -6.52 13.94 -8.63
N SER A 39 -5.23 13.61 -8.78
CA SER A 39 -4.33 13.36 -7.64
C SER A 39 -3.70 14.64 -7.14
N LEU A 40 -3.66 14.82 -5.81
CA LEU A 40 -3.15 16.05 -5.18
C LEU A 40 -1.66 16.26 -5.41
N GLU A 41 -0.90 15.18 -5.58
CA GLU A 41 0.54 15.22 -5.82
C GLU A 41 0.91 15.47 -7.29
N ALA A 42 -0.08 15.51 -8.20
CA ALA A 42 0.19 15.67 -9.64
C ALA A 42 0.98 16.95 -9.99
N PRO A 43 0.78 18.11 -9.34
CA PRO A 43 1.61 19.31 -9.55
C PRO A 43 3.06 19.17 -9.06
N GLU A 44 3.32 18.23 -8.14
CA GLU A 44 4.63 18.02 -7.52
C GLU A 44 5.56 17.13 -8.37
N GLY A 45 5.10 16.69 -9.55
CA GLY A 45 5.91 15.88 -10.49
C GLY A 45 6.16 14.44 -10.02
N VAL A 46 5.35 13.95 -9.08
CA VAL A 46 5.40 12.60 -8.51
C VAL A 46 4.04 11.90 -8.67
N ARG A 47 4.03 10.60 -8.40
CA ARG A 47 2.82 9.78 -8.36
C ARG A 47 2.93 8.67 -7.33
N PHE A 48 1.79 8.24 -6.80
CA PHE A 48 1.74 7.02 -6.00
C PHE A 48 1.87 5.77 -6.86
N LEU A 49 2.54 4.75 -6.32
CA LEU A 49 2.69 3.42 -6.91
C LEU A 49 2.47 2.36 -5.83
N ILE A 50 1.52 1.46 -6.03
CA ILE A 50 1.37 0.28 -5.17
C ILE A 50 2.30 -0.81 -5.68
N ARG A 51 3.14 -1.33 -4.79
CA ARG A 51 3.95 -2.53 -5.04
C ARG A 51 3.41 -3.65 -4.17
N SER A 52 3.22 -4.82 -4.76
CA SER A 52 2.79 -6.00 -4.03
C SER A 52 3.91 -7.04 -4.03
N ARG A 53 4.02 -7.76 -2.92
CA ARG A 53 4.70 -9.05 -2.86
C ARG A 53 3.80 -10.05 -2.14
N LEU A 54 3.97 -11.33 -2.42
CA LEU A 54 3.33 -12.36 -1.59
C LEU A 54 3.84 -12.29 -0.15
N LEU A 55 2.95 -12.59 0.79
CA LEU A 55 3.34 -12.84 2.17
C LEU A 55 4.19 -14.11 2.23
N THR A 56 5.15 -14.11 3.15
CA THR A 56 5.93 -15.30 3.52
C THR A 56 5.08 -16.25 4.36
N ASP A 57 5.49 -17.51 4.47
CA ASP A 57 4.79 -18.51 5.29
C ASP A 57 4.62 -18.07 6.75
N ASP A 58 5.64 -17.44 7.34
CA ASP A 58 5.59 -16.93 8.71
C ASP A 58 4.57 -15.78 8.85
N GLU A 59 4.52 -14.88 7.86
CA GLU A 59 3.53 -13.80 7.83
C GLU A 59 2.10 -14.34 7.64
N LEU A 60 1.92 -15.31 6.74
CA LEU A 60 0.61 -15.95 6.54
C LEU A 60 0.10 -16.60 7.83
N ARG A 61 0.96 -17.31 8.57
CA ARG A 61 0.62 -17.88 9.89
C ARG A 61 0.28 -16.80 10.91
N ALA A 62 1.06 -15.72 10.97
CA ALA A 62 0.82 -14.62 11.89
C ALA A 62 -0.53 -13.93 11.65
N PHE A 63 -1.00 -13.90 10.40
CA PHE A 63 -2.31 -13.36 10.02
C PHE A 63 -3.43 -14.41 9.97
N GLY A 64 -3.15 -15.68 10.27
CA GLY A 64 -4.15 -16.76 10.26
C GLY A 64 -4.68 -17.10 8.85
N LEU A 65 -3.85 -16.91 7.82
CA LEU A 65 -4.16 -17.16 6.41
C LEU A 65 -3.54 -18.48 5.87
N LEU A 66 -2.85 -19.23 6.73
CA LEU A 66 -2.32 -20.57 6.49
C LEU A 66 -2.80 -21.50 7.60
#